data_AF-A0AAX3JAM0-F1
#
_entry.id   AF-A0AAX3JAM0-F1
#
_cell.length_a   1.000
_cell.length_b   1.000
_cell.length_c   1.000
_cell.angle_alpha   90.00
_cell.angle_beta   90.00
_cell.angle_gamma   90.00
#
_symmetry.space_group_name_H-M   'P 1'
#
loop_
_entity.id
_entity.type
_entity.pdbx_description
1 polymer ?
#
loop_
_entity_poly.entity_id
_entity_poly.type
_entity_poly.pdbx_seq_one_letter_code
_entity_poly.pdbx_strand_id
1 'polypeptide(L)'
;MSEEMSSKRNRVNLTVPFSLLEKVDAHVEKKLEDGESRDTANRSSFIMEMFKLGLRVHENKINKDASEKTLDQKLELIAKNALMNGFIIDAIFGIMKETIDQTKVVKNESLLDPEWPKEMKDRVAGKLLEYFK
;
A
#
# COMPACT_ATOMS: atom_id res chain seq x y z
N MET A 1 31.05 15.90 14.08
CA MET A 1 31.19 14.86 13.03
C MET A 1 31.29 15.55 11.68
N SER A 2 32.19 16.54 11.58
CA SER A 2 33.60 16.49 11.13
C SER A 2 33.70 16.61 9.61
N GLU A 3 33.97 17.85 9.17
CA GLU A 3 34.26 18.29 7.80
C GLU A 3 35.35 17.44 7.09
N GLU A 4 36.15 16.71 7.86
CA GLU A 4 37.15 15.74 7.37
C GLU A 4 36.60 14.54 6.60
N MET A 5 35.33 14.14 6.78
CA MET A 5 34.76 13.06 5.94
C MET A 5 34.41 13.52 4.52
N SER A 6 34.16 14.82 4.32
CA SER A 6 33.79 15.39 3.02
C SER A 6 34.95 15.36 2.01
N SER A 7 36.20 15.36 2.49
CA SER A 7 37.40 15.34 1.65
C SER A 7 37.84 13.95 1.19
N LYS A 8 37.30 12.88 1.79
CA LYS A 8 37.64 11.49 1.43
C LYS A 8 36.82 11.04 0.21
N ARG A 9 37.34 11.31 -0.98
CA ARG A 9 36.81 10.75 -2.23
C ARG A 9 37.12 9.25 -2.29
N ASN A 10 36.09 8.42 -2.23
CA ASN A 10 36.23 6.97 -2.37
C ASN A 10 35.80 6.55 -3.78
N ARG A 11 36.63 5.73 -4.45
CA ARG A 11 36.26 5.08 -5.71
C ARG A 11 35.60 3.74 -5.39
N VAL A 12 34.45 3.48 -6.02
CA VAL A 12 33.71 2.23 -5.90
C VAL A 12 33.73 1.55 -7.25
N ASN A 13 34.22 0.31 -7.29
CA ASN A 13 34.15 -0.56 -8.46
C ASN A 13 33.13 -1.66 -8.20
N LEU A 14 32.14 -1.80 -9.07
CA LEU A 14 31.06 -2.76 -8.93
C LEU A 14 30.94 -3.59 -10.21
N THR A 15 30.79 -4.90 -10.06
CA THR A 15 30.42 -5.79 -11.17
C THR A 15 28.90 -5.88 -11.22
N VAL A 16 28.30 -5.55 -12.36
CA VAL A 16 26.85 -5.59 -12.57
C VAL A 16 26.51 -6.45 -13.79
N PRO A 17 25.34 -7.10 -13.81
CA PRO A 17 24.83 -7.77 -15.01
C PRO A 17 24.73 -6.81 -16.20
N PHE A 18 25.01 -7.33 -17.41
CA PHE A 18 24.98 -6.55 -18.64
C PHE A 18 23.61 -5.89 -18.89
N SER A 19 22.51 -6.59 -18.55
CA SER A 19 21.14 -6.06 -18.68
C SER A 19 20.87 -4.78 -17.87
N LEU A 20 21.62 -4.53 -16.80
CA LEU A 20 21.54 -3.27 -16.05
C LEU A 20 22.38 -2.18 -16.70
N LEU A 21 23.51 -2.55 -17.31
CA LEU A 21 24.36 -1.60 -18.03
C LEU A 21 23.63 -1.04 -19.26
N GLU A 22 22.90 -1.87 -20.02
CA GLU A 22 22.11 -1.42 -21.17
C GLU A 22 21.08 -0.34 -20.78
N LYS A 23 20.42 -0.50 -19.63
CA LYS A 23 19.48 0.50 -19.13
C LYS A 23 20.18 1.81 -18.76
N VAL A 24 21.34 1.72 -18.12
CA VAL A 24 22.16 2.90 -17.80
C VAL A 24 22.55 3.62 -19.08
N ASP A 25 22.98 2.89 -20.10
CA ASP A 25 23.39 3.44 -21.40
C ASP A 25 22.25 4.16 -22.10
N ALA A 26 21.07 3.57 -22.15
CA ALA A 26 19.89 4.21 -22.73
C ALA A 26 19.53 5.54 -22.03
N HIS A 27 19.70 5.62 -20.70
CA HIS A 27 19.46 6.85 -19.96
C HIS A 27 20.56 7.90 -20.18
N VAL A 28 21.82 7.48 -20.28
CA VAL A 28 22.94 8.38 -20.57
C VAL A 28 22.83 8.94 -21.98
N GLU A 29 22.48 8.11 -22.96
CA GLU A 29 22.26 8.51 -24.35
C GLU A 29 21.14 9.55 -24.44
N LYS A 30 20.01 9.32 -23.77
CA LYS A 30 18.91 10.30 -23.72
C LYS A 30 19.34 11.63 -23.12
N LYS A 31 20.13 11.64 -22.04
CA LYS A 31 20.67 12.90 -21.47
C LYS A 31 21.56 13.65 -22.47
N LEU A 32 22.31 12.93 -23.30
CA LEU A 32 23.12 13.53 -24.37
C LEU A 32 22.25 14.09 -25.49
N GLU A 33 21.16 13.40 -25.85
CA GLU A 33 20.16 13.89 -26.82
C GLU A 33 19.48 15.18 -26.33
N ASP A 34 19.23 15.29 -25.02
CA ASP A 34 18.68 16.47 -24.37
C ASP A 34 19.69 17.66 -24.30
N GLY A 35 20.93 17.46 -24.78
CA GLY A 35 21.96 18.49 -24.87
C GLY A 35 22.85 18.65 -23.64
N GLU A 36 22.82 17.69 -22.69
CA GLU A 36 23.75 17.72 -21.56
C GLU A 36 25.21 17.46 -21.98
N SER A 37 26.16 18.03 -21.22
CA SER A 37 27.60 17.80 -21.46
C SER A 37 27.97 16.34 -21.16
N ARG A 38 28.95 15.81 -21.91
CA ARG A 38 29.52 14.48 -21.67
C ARG A 38 30.14 14.33 -20.27
N ASP A 39 30.51 15.44 -19.64
CA ASP A 39 31.04 15.45 -18.27
C ASP A 39 29.97 15.13 -17.22
N THR A 40 28.70 15.45 -17.50
CA THR A 40 27.56 15.18 -16.61
C THR A 40 26.76 13.96 -17.07
N ALA A 41 26.57 13.80 -18.38
CA ALA A 41 25.91 12.67 -19.01
C ALA A 41 26.89 11.54 -19.30
N ASN A 42 27.34 10.87 -18.23
CA ASN A 42 28.12 9.63 -18.33
C ASN A 42 27.66 8.59 -17.30
N ARG A 43 28.05 7.33 -17.52
CA ARG A 43 27.67 6.18 -16.68
C ARG A 43 27.99 6.40 -15.21
N SER A 44 29.16 6.93 -14.89
CA SER A 44 29.61 7.14 -13.50
C SER A 44 28.74 8.17 -12.78
N SER A 45 28.46 9.30 -13.43
CA SER A 45 27.57 10.34 -12.91
C SER A 45 26.15 9.81 -12.72
N PHE A 46 25.61 9.11 -13.70
CA PHE A 46 24.27 8.51 -13.61
C PHE A 46 24.16 7.46 -12.49
N ILE A 47 25.14 6.54 -12.40
CA ILE A 47 25.17 5.52 -11.34
C ILE A 47 25.29 6.18 -9.96
N MET A 48 26.07 7.24 -9.82
CA MET A 48 26.19 7.98 -8.56
C MET A 48 24.87 8.65 -8.15
N GLU A 49 24.12 9.21 -9.09
CA GLU A 49 22.77 9.74 -8.84
C GLU A 49 21.81 8.64 -8.36
N MET A 50 21.80 7.51 -9.07
CA MET A 50 20.94 6.37 -8.72
C MET A 50 21.35 5.74 -7.39
N PHE A 51 22.64 5.69 -7.07
CA PHE A 51 23.14 5.22 -5.79
C PHE A 51 22.66 6.09 -4.63
N LYS A 52 22.78 7.43 -4.76
CA LYS A 52 22.25 8.38 -3.76
C LYS A 52 20.74 8.25 -3.59
N LEU A 53 20.01 8.07 -4.69
CA LEU A 53 18.57 7.84 -4.65
C LEU A 53 18.23 6.52 -3.93
N GLY A 54 18.95 5.44 -4.25
CA GLY A 54 18.80 4.14 -3.62
C GLY A 54 19.02 4.19 -2.11
N LEU A 55 20.07 4.88 -1.65
CA LEU A 55 20.33 5.10 -0.22
C LEU A 55 19.16 5.84 0.45
N ARG A 56 18.69 6.93 -0.15
CA ARG A 56 17.56 7.70 0.38
C ARG A 56 16.28 6.86 0.48
N VAL A 57 15.98 6.05 -0.53
CA VAL A 57 14.81 5.14 -0.51
C VAL A 57 14.96 4.08 0.57
N HIS A 58 16.16 3.50 0.72
CA HIS A 58 16.44 2.50 1.75
C HIS A 58 16.30 3.06 3.17
N GLU A 59 16.86 4.24 3.43
CA GLU A 59 16.73 4.93 4.73
C GLU A 59 15.27 5.27 5.02
N ASN A 60 14.54 5.80 4.04
CA ASN A 60 13.11 6.07 4.18
C ASN A 60 12.30 4.81 4.46
N LYS A 61 12.67 3.66 3.88
CA LYS A 61 12.02 2.39 4.17
C LYS A 61 12.24 1.97 5.61
N ILE A 62 13.49 2.00 6.09
CA ILE A 62 13.81 1.69 7.51
C ILE A 62 13.01 2.59 8.45
N ASN A 63 12.98 3.90 8.16
CA ASN A 63 12.27 4.87 8.99
C ASN A 63 10.74 4.67 8.97
N LYS A 64 10.18 4.22 7.84
CA LYS A 64 8.75 3.88 7.73
C LYS A 64 8.41 2.57 8.42
N ASP A 65 9.23 1.54 8.25
CA ASP A 65 9.08 0.22 8.88
C ASP A 65 9.06 0.36 10.42
N ALA A 66 9.78 1.34 10.98
CA ALA A 66 9.74 1.66 12.41
C ALA A 66 8.37 2.20 12.92
N SER A 67 7.52 2.73 12.01
CA SER A 67 6.16 3.19 12.32
C SER A 67 5.07 2.27 11.74
N GLU A 68 5.46 1.24 10.99
CA GLU A 68 4.51 0.36 10.34
C GLU A 68 3.95 -0.64 11.35
N LYS A 69 2.62 -0.64 11.49
CA LYS A 69 1.93 -1.64 12.30
C LYS A 69 2.28 -3.03 11.79
N THR A 70 2.58 -3.95 12.70
CA THR A 70 2.84 -5.35 12.35
C THR A 70 1.60 -5.98 11.70
N LEU A 71 1.78 -7.10 10.99
CA LEU A 71 0.65 -7.82 10.39
C LEU A 71 -0.42 -8.14 11.45
N ASP A 72 -0.01 -8.59 12.63
CA ASP A 72 -0.91 -8.91 13.73
C ASP A 72 -1.68 -7.67 14.20
N GLN A 73 -1.03 -6.52 14.34
CA GLN A 73 -1.70 -5.26 14.70
C GLN A 73 -2.68 -4.79 13.61
N LYS A 74 -2.35 -5.02 12.33
CA LYS A 74 -3.27 -4.74 11.21
C LYS A 74 -4.48 -5.68 11.27
N LEU A 75 -4.27 -6.97 11.52
CA LEU A 75 -5.34 -7.96 11.65
C LEU A 75 -6.23 -7.68 12.88
N GLU A 76 -5.64 -7.32 14.01
CA GLU A 76 -6.36 -6.93 15.23
C GLU A 76 -7.27 -5.72 14.97
N LEU A 77 -6.78 -4.70 14.25
CA LEU A 77 -7.58 -3.54 13.88
C LEU A 77 -8.75 -3.91 12.97
N ILE A 78 -8.51 -4.77 11.98
CA ILE A 78 -9.57 -5.23 11.05
C ILE A 78 -10.63 -6.01 11.83
N ALA A 79 -10.21 -6.97 12.66
CA ALA A 79 -11.12 -7.76 13.48
C ALA A 79 -11.94 -6.89 14.44
N LYS A 80 -11.28 -5.95 15.13
CA LYS A 80 -11.94 -5.01 16.03
C LYS A 80 -12.98 -4.15 15.30
N ASN A 81 -12.64 -3.62 14.13
CA ASN A 81 -13.56 -2.83 13.33
C ASN A 81 -14.74 -3.67 12.81
N ALA A 82 -14.51 -4.89 12.35
CA ALA A 82 -15.57 -5.79 11.91
C ALA A 82 -16.57 -6.09 13.05
N LEU A 83 -16.05 -6.40 14.25
CA LEU A 83 -16.88 -6.69 15.43
C LEU A 83 -17.65 -5.46 15.92
N MET A 84 -16.99 -4.30 16.02
CA MET A 84 -17.67 -3.06 16.42
C MET A 84 -18.76 -2.65 15.44
N ASN A 85 -18.48 -2.74 14.13
CA ASN A 85 -19.48 -2.42 13.12
C ASN A 85 -20.66 -3.39 13.18
N GLY A 86 -20.42 -4.69 13.37
CA GLY A 86 -21.50 -5.67 13.59
C GLY A 86 -22.38 -5.30 14.78
N PHE A 87 -21.77 -5.00 15.93
CA PHE A 87 -22.50 -4.59 17.12
C PHE A 87 -23.31 -3.30 16.93
N ILE A 88 -22.71 -2.28 16.31
CA ILE A 88 -23.38 -0.99 16.04
C ILE A 88 -24.57 -1.21 15.09
N ILE A 89 -24.40 -2.02 14.05
CA ILE A 89 -25.46 -2.35 13.10
C ILE A 89 -26.61 -3.07 13.82
N ASP A 90 -26.33 -4.08 14.63
CA ASP A 90 -27.35 -4.80 15.40
C ASP A 90 -28.09 -3.89 16.39
N ALA A 91 -27.37 -3.01 17.07
CA ALA A 91 -27.96 -2.02 17.98
C ALA A 91 -28.87 -1.04 17.24
N ILE A 92 -28.43 -0.53 16.08
CA ILE A 92 -29.23 0.34 15.21
C ILE A 92 -30.48 -0.41 14.76
N PHE A 93 -30.36 -1.65 14.25
CA PHE A 93 -31.52 -2.44 13.84
C PHE A 93 -32.50 -2.69 14.99
N GLY A 94 -32.01 -2.96 16.20
CA GLY A 94 -32.83 -3.11 17.40
C GLY A 94 -33.64 -1.86 17.72
N ILE A 95 -32.96 -0.71 17.78
CA ILE A 95 -33.61 0.60 18.02
C ILE A 95 -34.61 0.90 16.90
N MET A 96 -34.23 0.70 15.64
CA MET A 96 -35.08 0.93 14.47
C MET A 96 -36.36 0.09 14.54
N LYS A 97 -36.27 -1.17 14.94
CA LYS A 97 -37.44 -2.06 15.08
C LYS A 97 -38.44 -1.56 16.12
N GLU A 98 -37.96 -0.96 17.20
CA GLU A 98 -38.80 -0.50 18.31
C GLU A 98 -39.34 0.93 18.13
N THR A 99 -38.60 1.80 17.45
CA THR A 99 -38.88 3.26 17.42
C THR A 99 -39.38 3.80 16.09
N ILE A 100 -39.22 3.07 14.98
CA ILE A 100 -39.58 3.58 13.66
C ILE A 100 -41.05 3.33 13.33
N ASP A 101 -41.73 4.43 12.99
CA ASP A 101 -43.05 4.42 12.36
C ASP A 101 -42.95 3.81 10.95
N GLN A 102 -43.37 2.55 10.84
CA GLN A 102 -43.31 1.77 9.60
C GLN A 102 -44.08 2.39 8.43
N THR A 103 -45.01 3.32 8.69
CA THR A 103 -45.78 4.02 7.66
C THR A 103 -44.98 5.11 6.93
N LYS A 104 -43.86 5.55 7.51
CA LYS A 104 -43.00 6.62 6.99
C LYS A 104 -41.67 6.12 6.43
N VAL A 105 -41.41 4.81 6.51
CA VAL A 105 -40.19 4.21 5.96
C VAL A 105 -40.34 4.05 4.46
N VAL A 106 -39.51 4.75 3.70
CA VAL A 106 -39.34 4.49 2.26
C VAL A 106 -38.63 3.15 2.12
N LYS A 107 -39.44 2.11 2.01
CA LYS A 107 -38.97 0.74 1.86
C LYS A 107 -38.51 0.54 0.42
N ASN A 108 -37.20 0.29 0.24
CA ASN A 108 -36.71 -0.25 -1.04
C ASN A 108 -37.36 -1.63 -1.22
N GLU A 109 -37.93 -1.95 -2.40
CA GLU A 109 -38.69 -3.19 -2.65
C GLU A 109 -37.92 -4.46 -2.24
N SER A 110 -36.60 -4.43 -2.37
CA SER A 110 -35.68 -5.53 -2.02
C SER A 110 -35.51 -5.79 -0.52
N LEU A 111 -35.78 -4.80 0.35
CA LEU A 111 -35.73 -4.95 1.82
C LEU A 111 -37.08 -5.33 2.43
N LEU A 112 -38.13 -5.38 1.61
CA LEU A 112 -39.47 -5.84 2.01
C LEU A 112 -39.68 -7.33 1.83
N ASP A 113 -38.79 -7.99 1.10
CA ASP A 113 -38.87 -9.42 0.88
C ASP A 113 -38.66 -10.16 2.22
N PRO A 114 -39.67 -10.90 2.71
CA PRO A 114 -39.54 -11.70 3.92
C PRO A 114 -38.42 -12.74 3.85
N GLU A 115 -38.02 -13.17 2.63
CA GLU A 115 -36.93 -14.12 2.42
C GLU A 115 -35.55 -13.45 2.37
N TRP A 116 -35.44 -12.13 2.27
CA TRP A 116 -34.15 -11.41 2.18
C TRP A 116 -33.17 -11.76 3.32
N PRO A 117 -33.59 -11.84 4.61
CA PRO A 117 -32.70 -12.24 5.69
C PRO A 117 -32.16 -13.67 5.54
N LYS A 118 -32.95 -14.56 4.94
CA LYS A 118 -32.59 -15.97 4.70
C LYS A 118 -31.65 -16.10 3.50
N GLU A 119 -31.95 -15.43 2.39
CA GLU A 119 -31.08 -15.36 1.22
C GLU A 119 -29.70 -14.76 1.56
N MET A 120 -29.65 -13.71 2.38
CA MET A 120 -28.38 -13.13 2.82
C MET A 120 -27.59 -14.10 3.70
N LYS A 121 -28.25 -14.81 4.62
CA LYS A 121 -27.60 -15.83 5.45
C LYS A 121 -27.04 -16.97 4.62
N ASP A 122 -27.80 -17.48 3.66
CA ASP A 122 -27.39 -18.57 2.78
C ASP A 122 -26.22 -18.14 1.86
N ARG A 123 -26.25 -16.90 1.36
CA ARG A 123 -25.15 -16.33 0.57
C ARG A 123 -23.87 -16.13 1.37
N VAL A 124 -23.98 -15.69 2.63
CA VAL A 124 -22.83 -15.55 3.53
C VAL A 124 -22.28 -16.92 3.90
N ALA A 125 -23.13 -17.88 4.26
CA ALA A 125 -22.74 -19.24 4.59
C ALA A 125 -22.06 -19.95 3.40
N GLY A 126 -22.62 -19.81 2.19
CA GLY A 126 -22.03 -20.36 0.96
C GLY A 126 -20.62 -19.83 0.70
N LYS A 127 -20.40 -18.52 0.87
CA LYS A 127 -19.06 -17.93 0.75
C LYS A 127 -18.10 -18.38 1.85
N LEU A 128 -18.57 -18.53 3.09
CA LEU A 128 -17.71 -18.98 4.19
C LEU A 128 -17.24 -20.43 3.98
N LEU A 129 -18.09 -21.30 3.43
CA LEU A 129 -17.74 -22.69 3.09
C LEU A 129 -16.66 -22.81 2.01
N GLU A 130 -16.51 -21.80 1.14
CA GLU A 130 -15.41 -21.74 0.16
C GLU A 130 -14.05 -21.58 0.84
N TYR A 131 -14.01 -20.89 1.99
CA TYR A 131 -12.78 -20.56 2.71
C TYR A 131 -12.53 -21.45 3.94
N PHE A 132 -13.58 -21.98 4.56
CA PHE A 132 -13.52 -22.76 5.80
C PHE A 132 -14.36 -24.04 5.60
N LYS A 133 -13.67 -25.16 5.33
CA LYS A 133 -14.26 -26.50 5.25
C LYS A 133 -14.49 -27.12 6.62
#